data_AF-A0A554N5Z8-F1
#
_entry.id   AF-A0A554N5Z8-F1
#
_cell.length_a   1.000
_cell.length_b   1.000
_cell.length_c   1.000
_cell.angle_alpha   90.00
_cell.angle_beta   90.00
_cell.angle_gamma   90.00
#
_symmetry.space_group_name_H-M   'P 1'
#
loop_
_entity.id
_entity.type
_entity.pdbx_description
1 polymer ?
#
loop_
_entity_poly.entity_id
_entity_poly.type
_entity_poly.pdbx_seq_one_letter_code
_entity_poly.pdbx_strand_id
1 'polypeptide(L)'
;MQKPLVLAAAGLALVALPLLSACSEQPADPIASARTLADAPEWVSNPSGTDCGDVELEADGALPAESLRCLQDASEAGEVASLQWVRWTTEGDPTPSFVRTGGAGATVASTAAYDTYGQGGWSEYGCTDIAALPRCSDVGE
;
A
#
# COMPACT_ATOMS: atom_id res chain seq x y z
N MET A 1 41.72 54.61 44.50
CA MET A 1 40.39 54.97 43.97
C MET A 1 39.81 53.78 43.21
N GLN A 2 38.50 53.63 43.30
CA GLN A 2 37.68 52.43 43.08
C GLN A 2 37.61 51.88 41.63
N LYS A 3 37.32 50.58 41.55
CA LYS A 3 36.90 49.75 40.39
C LYS A 3 35.66 50.33 39.66
N PRO A 4 35.40 49.88 38.42
CA PRO A 4 34.44 48.78 38.29
C PRO A 4 34.88 47.66 37.33
N LEU A 5 34.51 46.44 37.73
CA LEU A 5 34.40 45.26 36.86
C LEU A 5 33.37 45.52 35.76
N VAL A 6 33.62 44.99 34.56
CA VAL A 6 32.56 44.69 33.59
C VAL A 6 32.61 43.21 33.27
N LEU A 7 31.70 42.45 33.88
CA LEU A 7 31.20 41.18 33.34
C LEU A 7 30.15 41.51 32.28
N ALA A 8 30.27 40.93 31.08
CA ALA A 8 29.14 40.71 30.17
C ALA A 8 29.58 39.61 29.19
N ALA A 9 29.24 38.36 29.47
CA ALA A 9 28.02 37.69 29.00
C ALA A 9 28.38 36.77 27.83
N ALA A 10 28.71 35.52 28.17
CA ALA A 10 28.73 34.41 27.24
C ALA A 10 27.31 34.25 26.67
N GLY A 11 27.13 34.64 25.41
CA GLY A 11 25.89 34.39 24.69
C GLY A 11 25.74 32.89 24.46
N LEU A 12 24.89 32.25 25.25
CA LEU A 12 24.38 30.92 24.95
C LEU A 12 23.68 30.97 23.59
N ALA A 13 24.26 30.31 22.59
CA ALA A 13 23.59 29.97 21.36
C ALA A 13 22.46 28.98 21.69
N LEU A 14 21.24 29.49 21.87
CA LEU A 14 20.03 28.69 21.78
C LEU A 14 19.82 28.33 20.30
N VAL A 15 20.46 27.25 19.87
CA VAL A 15 20.10 26.55 18.63
C VAL A 15 18.73 25.93 18.90
N ALA A 16 17.69 26.62 18.47
CA ALA A 16 16.35 26.06 18.35
C ALA A 16 16.41 24.94 17.31
N LEU A 17 16.67 23.72 17.75
CA LEU A 17 16.44 22.52 16.94
C LEU A 17 14.93 22.44 16.67
N PRO A 18 14.48 22.51 15.41
CA PRO A 18 13.10 22.15 15.12
C PRO A 18 12.97 20.66 15.48
N LEU A 19 12.17 20.37 16.49
CA LEU A 19 11.61 19.05 16.73
C LEU A 19 10.72 18.74 15.52
N LEU A 20 11.33 18.23 14.45
CA LEU A 20 10.60 17.48 13.43
C LEU A 20 10.09 16.24 14.17
N SER A 21 8.89 16.34 14.73
CA SER A 21 8.07 15.16 14.97
C SER A 21 7.98 14.48 13.61
N ALA A 22 8.75 13.41 13.44
CA ALA A 22 8.50 12.45 12.39
C ALA A 22 7.16 11.81 12.76
N CYS A 23 6.07 12.47 12.40
CA CYS A 23 4.84 11.76 12.13
C CYS A 23 5.24 10.71 11.10
N SER A 24 5.07 9.45 11.44
CA SER A 24 5.02 8.37 10.46
C SER A 24 3.89 8.70 9.49
N GLU A 25 4.18 9.56 8.52
CA GLU A 25 3.23 10.06 7.55
C GLU A 25 2.95 8.91 6.59
N GLN A 26 1.81 8.26 6.85
CA GLN A 26 1.25 7.29 5.93
C GLN A 26 1.09 7.92 4.55
N PRO A 27 1.31 7.16 3.47
CA PRO A 27 1.20 7.69 2.13
C PRO A 27 -0.23 8.20 1.90
N ALA A 28 -0.35 9.40 1.32
CA ALA A 28 -1.65 9.97 0.95
C ALA A 28 -2.39 9.10 -0.08
N ASP A 29 -1.64 8.36 -0.90
CA ASP A 29 -2.15 7.36 -1.83
C ASP A 29 -1.30 6.08 -1.68
N PRO A 30 -1.77 5.11 -0.88
CA PRO A 30 -1.04 3.86 -0.65
C PRO A 30 -0.86 3.02 -1.92
N ILE A 31 -1.80 3.07 -2.86
CA ILE A 31 -1.73 2.34 -4.13
C ILE A 31 -0.62 2.91 -5.00
N ALA A 32 -0.65 4.22 -5.26
CA ALA A 32 0.36 4.88 -6.09
C ALA A 32 1.75 4.76 -5.46
N SER A 33 1.84 4.92 -4.13
CA SER A 33 3.09 4.76 -3.39
C SER A 33 3.64 3.33 -3.54
N ALA A 34 2.80 2.30 -3.37
CA ALA A 34 3.20 0.89 -3.48
C ALA A 34 3.78 0.56 -4.87
N ARG A 35 3.23 1.12 -5.95
CA ARG A 35 3.77 0.92 -7.32
C ARG A 35 5.20 1.42 -7.51
N THR A 36 5.71 2.28 -6.63
CA THR A 36 7.07 2.84 -6.70
C THR A 36 8.08 2.14 -5.80
N LEU A 37 7.65 1.14 -5.01
CA LEU A 37 8.54 0.37 -4.16
C LEU A 37 9.55 -0.40 -5.02
N ALA A 38 10.81 -0.43 -4.59
CA ALA A 38 11.92 -0.97 -5.38
C ALA A 38 11.77 -2.46 -5.72
N ASP A 39 11.03 -3.20 -4.89
CA ASP A 39 10.74 -4.62 -4.97
C ASP A 39 9.29 -4.91 -5.42
N ALA A 40 8.56 -3.90 -5.91
CA ALA A 40 7.23 -4.11 -6.46
C ALA A 40 7.28 -5.05 -7.69
N PRO A 41 6.35 -6.01 -7.81
CA PRO A 41 6.24 -6.83 -9.02
C PRO A 41 6.13 -5.95 -10.27
N GLU A 42 6.76 -6.37 -11.37
CA GLU A 42 6.83 -5.55 -12.59
C GLU A 42 5.45 -5.17 -13.12
N TRP A 43 4.50 -6.10 -13.05
CA TRP A 43 3.11 -5.89 -13.47
C TRP A 43 2.31 -4.95 -12.56
N VAL A 44 2.74 -4.79 -11.30
CA VAL A 44 2.18 -3.79 -10.38
C VAL A 44 2.78 -2.42 -10.71
N SER A 45 4.08 -2.35 -10.97
CA SER A 45 4.77 -1.11 -11.33
C SER A 45 4.29 -0.56 -12.68
N ASN A 46 4.02 -1.44 -13.64
CA ASN A 46 3.59 -1.10 -14.99
C ASN A 46 2.32 -1.88 -15.35
N PRO A 47 1.13 -1.45 -14.85
CA PRO A 47 -0.12 -2.15 -15.11
C PRO A 47 -0.49 -2.11 -16.60
N SER A 48 -1.19 -3.15 -17.05
CA SER A 48 -1.64 -3.29 -18.43
C SER A 48 -3.04 -3.89 -18.46
N GLY A 49 -3.73 -3.73 -19.59
CA GLY A 49 -5.06 -4.28 -19.76
C GLY A 49 -6.16 -3.35 -19.25
N THR A 50 -7.34 -3.92 -19.05
CA THR A 50 -8.52 -3.17 -18.60
C THR A 50 -8.44 -2.85 -17.12
N ASP A 51 -8.58 -1.58 -16.74
CA ASP A 51 -8.67 -1.17 -15.34
C ASP A 51 -10.10 -1.35 -14.82
N CYS A 52 -10.28 -2.29 -13.90
CA CYS A 52 -11.55 -2.60 -13.23
C CYS A 52 -11.77 -1.79 -11.94
N GLY A 53 -10.84 -0.86 -11.64
CA GLY A 53 -11.02 0.18 -10.65
C GLY A 53 -10.06 0.10 -9.47
N ASP A 54 -10.34 0.98 -8.51
CA ASP A 54 -9.67 1.12 -7.24
C ASP A 54 -10.70 1.16 -6.10
N VAL A 55 -10.40 0.46 -5.01
CA VAL A 55 -11.37 0.23 -3.93
C VAL A 55 -10.72 0.40 -2.57
N GLU A 56 -11.35 1.17 -1.70
CA GLU A 56 -11.02 1.16 -0.27
C GLU A 56 -11.89 0.13 0.46
N LEU A 57 -11.25 -0.76 1.23
CA LEU A 57 -11.91 -1.78 2.03
C LEU A 57 -11.68 -1.56 3.51
N GLU A 58 -12.75 -1.72 4.29
CA GLU A 58 -12.67 -2.02 5.71
C GLU A 58 -12.05 -3.42 5.92
N ALA A 59 -11.63 -3.74 7.15
CA ALA A 59 -10.87 -4.96 7.46
C ALA A 59 -11.50 -6.27 6.91
N ASP A 60 -12.84 -6.35 6.91
CA ASP A 60 -13.63 -7.46 6.37
C ASP A 60 -14.51 -7.08 5.16
N GLY A 61 -14.18 -5.98 4.48
CA GLY A 61 -14.88 -5.51 3.29
C GLY A 61 -14.89 -6.53 2.13
N ALA A 62 -15.92 -6.44 1.29
CA ALA A 62 -16.02 -7.17 0.03
C ALA A 62 -15.73 -6.22 -1.14
N LEU A 63 -15.17 -6.76 -2.22
CA LEU A 63 -14.97 -5.99 -3.44
C LEU A 63 -16.33 -5.73 -4.12
N PRO A 64 -16.51 -4.59 -4.81
CA PRO A 64 -17.73 -4.28 -5.53
C PRO A 64 -18.02 -5.33 -6.61
N ALA A 65 -19.29 -5.69 -6.75
CA ALA A 65 -19.71 -6.69 -7.72
C ALA A 65 -19.38 -6.29 -9.17
N GLU A 66 -19.36 -4.99 -9.47
CA GLU A 66 -19.00 -4.48 -10.80
C GLU A 66 -17.51 -4.70 -11.13
N SER A 67 -16.61 -4.49 -10.16
CA SER A 67 -15.17 -4.73 -10.33
C SER A 67 -14.88 -6.22 -10.49
N LEU A 68 -15.52 -7.07 -9.69
CA LEU A 68 -15.40 -8.53 -9.83
C LEU A 68 -15.91 -9.01 -11.19
N ARG A 69 -17.03 -8.47 -11.67
CA ARG A 69 -17.57 -8.80 -12.98
C ARG A 69 -16.64 -8.35 -14.11
N CYS A 70 -16.04 -7.17 -14.01
CA CYS A 70 -15.05 -6.70 -14.98
C CYS A 70 -13.84 -7.65 -15.09
N LEU A 71 -13.31 -8.11 -13.95
CA LEU A 71 -12.23 -9.11 -13.95
C LEU A 71 -12.69 -10.44 -14.54
N GLN A 72 -13.88 -10.91 -14.19
CA GLN A 72 -14.44 -12.15 -14.69
C GLN A 72 -14.62 -12.12 -16.21
N ASP A 73 -15.24 -11.06 -16.74
CA ASP A 73 -15.49 -10.90 -18.18
C ASP A 73 -14.15 -10.88 -18.96
N ALA A 74 -13.12 -10.20 -18.44
CA ALA A 74 -11.79 -10.19 -19.06
C ALA A 74 -11.10 -11.56 -19.00
N SER A 75 -11.17 -12.26 -17.86
CA SER A 75 -10.61 -13.60 -17.71
C SER A 75 -11.25 -14.59 -18.68
N GLU A 76 -12.57 -14.54 -18.85
CA GLU A 76 -13.31 -15.39 -19.80
C GLU A 76 -12.96 -15.08 -21.26
N ALA A 77 -12.66 -13.82 -21.57
CA ALA A 77 -12.19 -13.39 -22.88
C ALA A 77 -10.71 -13.72 -23.15
N GLY A 78 -9.96 -14.19 -22.13
CA GLY A 78 -8.52 -14.39 -22.22
C GLY A 78 -7.72 -13.08 -22.27
N GLU A 79 -8.33 -11.99 -21.78
CA GLU A 79 -7.74 -10.66 -21.72
C GLU A 79 -7.16 -10.36 -20.34
N VAL A 80 -6.23 -9.40 -20.30
CA VAL A 80 -5.68 -8.89 -19.04
C VAL A 80 -6.58 -7.76 -18.53
N ALA A 81 -6.96 -7.86 -17.27
CA ALA A 81 -7.60 -6.79 -16.52
C ALA A 81 -7.00 -6.70 -15.11
N SER A 82 -7.07 -5.53 -14.49
CA SER A 82 -6.52 -5.27 -13.17
C SER A 82 -7.52 -4.59 -12.25
N LEU A 83 -7.40 -4.84 -10.95
CA LEU A 83 -8.11 -4.12 -9.89
C LEU A 83 -7.13 -3.91 -8.75
N GLN A 84 -7.30 -2.82 -8.01
CA GLN A 84 -6.52 -2.53 -6.83
C GLN A 84 -7.43 -2.23 -5.65
N TRP A 85 -6.96 -2.56 -4.46
CA TRP A 85 -7.65 -2.17 -3.24
C TRP A 85 -6.69 -1.92 -2.08
N VAL A 86 -7.13 -1.10 -1.14
CA VAL A 86 -6.43 -0.88 0.14
C VAL A 86 -7.28 -1.50 1.24
N ARG A 87 -6.66 -2.35 2.06
CA ARG A 87 -7.22 -2.75 3.36
C ARG A 87 -6.48 -2.01 4.47
N TRP A 88 -7.23 -1.45 5.42
CA TRP A 88 -6.66 -0.80 6.59
C TRP A 88 -6.57 -1.77 7.78
N THR A 89 -5.45 -1.75 8.52
CA THR A 89 -5.33 -2.46 9.80
C THR A 89 -6.17 -1.76 10.89
N THR A 90 -6.28 -2.38 12.06
CA THR A 90 -7.03 -1.78 13.18
C THR A 90 -6.32 -0.52 13.71
N GLU A 91 -5.00 -0.50 13.64
CA GLU A 91 -4.12 0.61 13.96
C GLU A 91 -4.15 1.72 12.91
N GLY A 92 -4.78 1.44 11.77
CA GLY A 92 -4.98 2.36 10.67
C GLY A 92 -3.87 2.33 9.64
N ASP A 93 -3.01 1.31 9.58
CA ASP A 93 -1.96 1.16 8.57
C ASP A 93 -2.53 0.60 7.25
N PRO A 94 -2.15 1.11 6.06
CA PRO A 94 -2.67 0.61 4.79
C PRO A 94 -1.92 -0.63 4.32
N THR A 95 -2.66 -1.60 3.79
CA THR A 95 -2.17 -2.78 3.09
C THR A 95 -2.70 -2.78 1.65
N PRO A 96 -1.96 -2.16 0.71
CA PRO A 96 -2.27 -2.19 -0.72
C PRO A 96 -2.27 -3.61 -1.28
N SER A 97 -3.21 -3.89 -2.16
CA SER A 97 -3.31 -5.13 -2.91
C SER A 97 -3.66 -4.81 -4.36
N PHE A 98 -3.18 -5.66 -5.25
CA PHE A 98 -3.30 -5.57 -6.68
C PHE A 98 -3.70 -6.94 -7.19
N VAL A 99 -4.59 -6.99 -8.17
CA VAL A 99 -4.90 -8.22 -8.88
C VAL A 99 -4.78 -7.97 -10.38
N ARG A 100 -4.30 -8.97 -11.11
CA ARG A 100 -4.39 -9.05 -12.56
C ARG A 100 -4.97 -10.39 -12.99
N THR A 101 -5.80 -10.41 -14.02
CA THR A 101 -6.23 -11.67 -14.64
C THR A 101 -5.06 -12.35 -15.36
N GLY A 102 -5.07 -13.68 -15.38
CA GLY A 102 -4.08 -14.50 -16.07
C GLY A 102 -4.57 -15.93 -16.24
N GLY A 103 -4.81 -16.36 -17.48
CA GLY A 103 -5.38 -17.69 -17.75
C GLY A 103 -6.78 -17.85 -17.16
N ALA A 104 -7.05 -18.96 -16.48
CA ALA A 104 -8.36 -19.31 -15.90
C ALA A 104 -8.61 -18.69 -14.50
N GLY A 105 -7.85 -17.68 -14.10
CA GLY A 105 -7.96 -17.05 -12.79
C GLY A 105 -7.20 -15.74 -12.72
N ALA A 106 -6.73 -15.39 -11.52
CA ALA A 106 -6.01 -14.16 -11.28
C ALA A 106 -4.75 -14.37 -10.42
N THR A 107 -3.81 -13.44 -10.54
CA THR A 107 -2.66 -13.32 -9.65
C THR A 107 -2.85 -12.08 -8.78
N VAL A 108 -2.67 -12.24 -7.48
CA VAL A 108 -2.76 -11.17 -6.49
C VAL A 108 -1.36 -10.88 -5.96
N ALA A 109 -1.02 -9.60 -5.84
CA ALA A 109 0.13 -9.11 -5.10
C ALA A 109 -0.34 -8.16 -4.00
N SER A 110 0.19 -8.29 -2.80
CA SER A 110 -0.07 -7.36 -1.70
C SER A 110 1.23 -6.97 -1.00
N THR A 111 1.23 -5.81 -0.35
CA THR A 111 2.38 -5.36 0.42
C THR A 111 2.00 -4.86 1.81
N ALA A 112 2.80 -5.26 2.80
CA ALA A 112 2.73 -4.77 4.18
C ALA A 112 3.81 -3.72 4.44
N ALA A 113 4.38 -3.08 3.41
CA ALA A 113 5.46 -2.10 3.56
C ALA A 113 5.09 -0.87 4.41
N TYR A 114 3.80 -0.61 4.58
CA TYR A 114 3.27 0.47 5.42
C TYR A 114 2.66 -0.02 6.73
N ASP A 115 2.67 -1.33 6.99
CA ASP A 115 2.27 -1.90 8.27
C ASP A 115 3.38 -1.68 9.30
N THR A 116 3.12 -0.82 10.28
CA THR A 116 4.11 -0.41 11.28
C THR A 116 4.59 -1.59 12.12
N TYR A 117 3.74 -2.62 12.29
CA TYR A 117 4.02 -3.79 13.13
C TYR A 117 4.25 -5.07 12.33
N GLY A 118 4.06 -5.02 11.01
CA GLY A 118 4.25 -6.12 10.09
C GLY A 118 5.72 -6.40 9.78
N GLN A 119 5.97 -7.57 9.19
CA GLN A 119 7.31 -7.92 8.67
C GLN A 119 7.68 -7.16 7.38
N GLY A 120 6.75 -6.37 6.82
CA GLY A 120 6.92 -5.65 5.57
C GLY A 120 6.95 -6.54 4.32
N GLY A 121 7.32 -5.93 3.18
CA GLY A 121 7.57 -6.64 1.93
C GLY A 121 6.32 -6.99 1.11
N TRP A 122 6.54 -7.75 0.03
CA TRP A 122 5.51 -8.20 -0.92
C TRP A 122 5.16 -9.67 -0.71
N SER A 123 3.90 -10.00 -0.99
CA SER A 123 3.39 -11.37 -1.10
C SER A 123 2.64 -11.52 -2.42
N GLU A 124 2.85 -12.64 -3.13
CA GLU A 124 2.11 -12.98 -4.35
C GLU A 124 1.45 -14.36 -4.21
N TYR A 125 0.23 -14.49 -4.70
CA TYR A 125 -0.52 -15.75 -4.73
C TYR A 125 -1.51 -15.79 -5.90
N GLY A 126 -1.92 -16.99 -6.31
CA GLY A 126 -2.93 -17.22 -7.33
C GLY A 126 -4.34 -17.33 -6.75
N CYS A 127 -5.31 -17.12 -7.63
CA CYS A 127 -6.72 -17.09 -7.29
C CYS A 127 -7.52 -17.68 -8.45
N THR A 128 -7.88 -18.95 -8.36
CA THR A 128 -8.64 -19.62 -9.45
C THR A 128 -10.10 -19.19 -9.50
N ASP A 129 -10.67 -18.76 -8.38
CA ASP A 129 -12.03 -18.26 -8.29
C ASP A 129 -12.01 -16.74 -8.06
N ILE A 130 -12.18 -15.96 -9.14
CA ILE A 130 -12.19 -14.49 -9.09
C ILE A 130 -13.31 -13.99 -8.17
N ALA A 131 -14.44 -14.68 -8.09
CA ALA A 131 -15.55 -14.29 -7.22
C ALA A 131 -15.22 -14.45 -5.72
N ALA A 132 -14.17 -15.22 -5.38
CA ALA A 132 -13.70 -15.38 -4.01
C ALA A 132 -12.75 -14.26 -3.55
N LEU A 133 -12.33 -13.35 -4.43
CA LEU A 133 -11.54 -12.17 -4.03
C LEU A 133 -12.30 -11.30 -3.02
N PRO A 134 -11.61 -10.66 -2.06
CA PRO A 134 -10.16 -10.67 -1.84
C PRO A 134 -9.71 -11.82 -0.92
N ARG A 135 -10.57 -12.80 -0.66
CA ARG A 135 -10.37 -13.88 0.33
C ARG A 135 -9.87 -15.18 -0.27
N CYS A 136 -9.68 -15.25 -1.58
CA CYS A 136 -9.10 -16.45 -2.17
C CYS A 136 -7.73 -16.69 -1.57
N SER A 137 -7.45 -17.97 -1.36
CA SER A 137 -6.14 -18.49 -1.04
C SER A 137 -5.93 -19.62 -2.03
N ASP A 138 -4.75 -19.73 -2.64
CA ASP A 138 -4.32 -20.99 -3.21
C ASP A 138 -4.22 -21.99 -2.04
N VAL A 139 -5.31 -22.67 -1.71
CA VAL A 139 -5.25 -23.86 -0.85
C VAL A 139 -4.73 -24.99 -1.73
N GLY A 140 -3.44 -24.91 -2.04
CA GLY A 140 -2.67 -25.96 -2.67
C GLY A 140 -1.70 -26.56 -1.66
N GLU A 141 -2.23 -27.37 -0.74
CA GLU A 141 -1.47 -28.50 -0.17
C GLU A 141 -2.11 -29.82 -0.62
#